data_AF-A0A2D3LAG6-F1
#
_entry.id   AF-A0A2D3LAG6-F1
#
_cell.length_a   1.000
_cell.length_b   1.000
_cell.length_c   1.000
_cell.angle_alpha   90.00
_cell.angle_beta   90.00
_cell.angle_gamma   90.00
#
_symmetry.space_group_name_H-M   'P 1'
#
loop_
_entity.id
_entity.type
_entity.pdbx_description
1 polymer ?
#
loop_
_entity_poly.entity_id
_entity_poly.type
_entity_poly.pdbx_seq_one_letter_code
_entity_poly.pdbx_strand_id
1 'polypeptide(L)'
;MVRKQLQNTIAESRWTLTVVSVLTTAVWAVVCLNNLSVIAPFLCMLFSTFLMMELNNSNALIRIYSRMVSCCYMLLTTMATFQFVSMRAASVVLCMVGFYTCIFRCYQDQRSPGWVFYAFLCMGFSSIVWVQTLYFVPIVWVLLATKLLAPSVRNYVSSLFGLLLPNLVAFGILLYRGEWQLAVQHFNELINFGSLANYWLLSVNQIVTASWVILCAIIGTVHYIRKKSADSIRNRMLYSFFINLNTVSIIFLCLQPQHFDALLGTVIASTSPLIGHFFALTHTKITNFTFKFLALGTFVITLYNLFPYLLR
;
A
#
# COMPACT_ATOMS: atom_id res chain seq x y z
N MET A 1 5.89 9.85 37.37
CA MET A 1 5.41 10.05 35.99
C MET A 1 6.42 9.43 35.03
N VAL A 2 6.04 8.43 34.23
CA VAL A 2 6.97 7.82 33.26
C VAL A 2 7.23 8.84 32.15
N ARG A 3 8.49 9.26 31.97
CA ARG A 3 8.89 10.23 30.94
C ARG A 3 8.57 9.67 29.56
N LYS A 4 7.64 10.32 28.84
CA LYS A 4 7.30 9.94 27.47
C LYS A 4 8.53 10.09 26.58
N GLN A 5 8.80 9.07 25.77
CA GLN A 5 9.87 9.11 24.78
C GLN A 5 9.44 9.96 23.58
N LEU A 6 10.41 10.42 22.79
CA LEU A 6 10.17 11.25 21.59
C LEU A 6 9.22 10.54 20.62
N GLN A 7 9.42 9.24 20.41
CA GLN A 7 8.51 8.40 19.64
C GLN A 7 7.05 8.50 20.11
N ASN A 8 6.77 8.30 21.40
CA ASN A 8 5.40 8.33 21.94
C ASN A 8 4.77 9.71 21.77
N THR A 9 5.57 10.76 21.97
CA THR A 9 5.12 12.15 21.85
C THR A 9 4.71 12.45 20.40
N ILE A 10 5.49 11.98 19.42
CA ILE A 10 5.17 12.14 18.00
C ILE A 10 3.98 11.26 17.60
N ALA A 11 3.96 10.00 18.04
CA ALA A 11 2.92 9.06 17.62
C ALA A 11 1.52 9.39 18.16
N GLU A 12 1.43 9.98 19.36
CA GLU A 12 0.17 10.44 19.98
C GLU A 12 -0.20 11.88 19.59
N SER A 13 0.71 12.64 18.97
CA SER A 13 0.48 14.05 18.64
C SER A 13 -0.54 14.20 17.51
N ARG A 14 -1.47 15.16 17.71
CA ARG A 14 -2.47 15.56 16.71
C ARG A 14 -1.84 16.29 15.51
N TRP A 15 -0.73 16.97 15.74
CA TRP A 15 -0.05 17.79 14.73
C TRP A 15 0.84 16.98 13.78
N THR A 16 1.17 15.73 14.13
CA THR A 16 2.10 14.91 13.34
C THR A 16 1.66 14.74 11.89
N LEU A 17 0.36 14.50 11.66
CA LEU A 17 -0.16 14.36 10.30
C LEU A 17 -0.01 15.66 9.50
N THR A 18 -0.34 16.80 10.11
CA THR A 18 -0.22 18.11 9.47
C THR A 18 1.24 18.46 9.15
N VAL A 19 2.16 18.19 10.07
CA VAL A 19 3.60 18.45 9.84
C VAL A 19 4.12 17.55 8.72
N VAL A 20 3.82 16.25 8.75
CA VAL A 20 4.24 15.31 7.72
C VAL A 20 3.61 15.66 6.36
N SER A 21 2.33 16.08 6.34
CA SER A 21 1.69 16.49 5.09
C SER A 21 2.35 17.71 4.48
N VAL A 22 2.67 18.73 5.28
CA VAL A 22 3.37 19.93 4.76
C VAL A 22 4.75 19.56 4.21
N LEU A 23 5.53 18.74 4.92
CA LEU A 23 6.86 18.32 4.48
C LEU A 23 6.80 17.50 3.18
N THR A 24 5.89 16.54 3.10
CA THR A 24 5.73 15.71 1.91
C THR A 24 5.18 16.50 0.73
N THR A 25 4.18 17.37 0.93
CA THR A 25 3.71 18.29 -0.11
C THR A 25 4.83 19.20 -0.62
N ALA A 26 5.73 19.69 0.24
CA ALA A 26 6.89 20.46 -0.19
C ALA A 26 7.82 19.66 -1.11
N VAL A 27 8.12 18.40 -0.77
CA VAL A 27 8.91 17.49 -1.61
C VAL A 27 8.24 17.27 -2.97
N TRP A 28 6.94 16.99 -2.98
CA TRP A 28 6.18 16.80 -4.21
C TRP A 28 6.10 18.09 -5.05
N ALA A 29 5.99 19.26 -4.42
CA ALA A 29 5.98 20.55 -5.10
C ALA A 29 7.31 20.81 -5.83
N VAL A 30 8.45 20.51 -5.21
CA VAL A 30 9.77 20.62 -5.85
C VAL A 30 9.83 19.78 -7.12
N VAL A 31 9.35 18.53 -7.09
CA VAL A 31 9.34 17.66 -8.28
C VAL A 31 8.30 18.14 -9.30
N CYS A 32 7.18 18.68 -8.86
CA CYS A 32 6.12 19.22 -9.72
C CYS A 32 6.58 20.43 -10.54
N LEU A 33 7.47 21.27 -10.00
CA LEU A 33 8.07 22.40 -10.74
C LEU A 33 8.83 21.92 -11.98
N ASN A 34 9.41 20.72 -11.91
CA ASN A 34 10.18 20.13 -13.00
C ASN A 34 9.31 19.36 -14.00
N ASN A 35 8.22 18.74 -13.55
CA ASN A 35 7.32 17.94 -14.39
C ASN A 35 5.86 18.05 -13.92
N LEU A 36 5.00 18.66 -14.75
CA LEU A 36 3.57 18.81 -14.47
C LEU A 36 2.79 17.49 -14.45
N SER A 37 3.33 16.43 -15.06
CA SER A 37 2.72 15.08 -15.03
C SER A 37 2.59 14.48 -13.62
N VAL A 38 3.29 15.06 -12.64
CA VAL A 38 3.30 14.65 -11.23
C VAL A 38 2.02 15.05 -10.48
N ILE A 39 1.24 16.00 -11.01
CA ILE A 39 0.02 16.50 -10.35
C ILE A 39 -1.01 15.38 -10.15
N ALA A 40 -1.25 14.55 -11.16
CA ALA A 40 -2.24 13.48 -11.04
C ALA A 40 -1.80 12.36 -10.06
N PRO A 41 -0.55 11.85 -10.10
CA PRO A 41 -0.04 10.94 -9.06
C PRO A 41 -0.05 11.55 -7.65
N PHE A 42 0.19 12.86 -7.53
CA PHE A 42 0.12 13.58 -6.26
C PHE A 42 -1.29 13.56 -5.66
N LEU A 43 -2.31 13.84 -6.48
CA LEU A 43 -3.71 13.75 -6.05
C LEU A 43 -4.09 12.32 -5.64
N CYS A 44 -3.63 11.30 -6.38
CA CYS A 44 -3.80 9.90 -5.99
C CYS A 44 -3.13 9.59 -4.64
N MET A 45 -1.92 10.12 -4.38
CA MET A 45 -1.22 9.94 -3.12
C MET A 45 -1.97 10.60 -1.96
N LEU A 46 -2.47 11.83 -2.13
CA LEU A 46 -3.28 12.51 -1.11
C LEU A 46 -4.57 11.76 -0.81
N PHE A 47 -5.28 11.30 -1.86
CA PHE A 47 -6.52 10.55 -1.68
C PHE A 47 -6.28 9.18 -1.03
N SER A 48 -5.20 8.49 -1.41
CA SER A 48 -4.78 7.25 -0.74
C SER A 48 -4.42 7.48 0.73
N THR A 49 -3.79 8.60 1.06
CA THR A 49 -3.47 8.99 2.44
C THR A 49 -4.75 9.21 3.26
N PHE A 50 -5.75 9.88 2.68
CA PHE A 50 -7.05 10.05 3.28
C PHE A 50 -7.74 8.71 3.53
N LEU A 51 -7.74 7.80 2.55
CA LEU A 51 -8.29 6.46 2.72
C LEU A 51 -7.53 5.66 3.80
N MET A 52 -6.20 5.78 3.89
CA MET A 52 -5.41 5.18 4.98
C MET A 52 -5.79 5.75 6.35
N MET A 53 -6.12 7.04 6.42
CA MET A 53 -6.58 7.69 7.65
C MET A 53 -7.94 7.14 8.07
N GLU A 54 -8.85 6.99 7.11
CA GLU A 54 -10.18 6.41 7.34
C GLU A 54 -10.07 4.94 7.73
N LEU A 55 -9.25 4.16 7.03
CA LEU A 55 -8.94 2.76 7.34
C LEU A 55 -8.49 2.56 8.79
N ASN A 56 -7.62 3.44 9.29
CA ASN A 56 -7.16 3.43 10.67
C ASN A 56 -8.27 3.81 11.66
N ASN A 57 -9.12 4.80 11.34
CA ASN A 57 -10.21 5.24 12.21
C ASN A 57 -11.36 4.23 12.28
N SER A 58 -11.85 3.78 11.12
CA SER A 58 -13.02 2.91 11.01
C SER A 58 -12.79 1.54 11.64
N ASN A 59 -11.53 1.07 11.62
CA ASN A 59 -11.16 -0.22 12.18
C ASN A 59 -10.43 -0.12 13.52
N ALA A 60 -10.17 1.10 14.03
CA ALA A 60 -9.34 1.33 15.21
C ALA A 60 -8.05 0.48 15.19
N LEU A 61 -7.33 0.50 14.05
CA LEU A 61 -6.15 -0.35 13.82
C LEU A 61 -5.06 -0.10 14.87
N ILE A 62 -4.96 1.14 15.36
CA ILE A 62 -4.15 1.51 16.51
C ILE A 62 -5.11 1.83 17.66
N ARG A 63 -4.98 1.10 18.77
CA ARG A 63 -5.85 1.22 19.96
C ARG A 63 -5.73 2.54 20.73
N ILE A 64 -4.79 3.39 20.36
CA ILE A 64 -4.61 4.76 20.88
C ILE A 64 -4.87 5.76 19.76
N TYR A 65 -5.22 6.99 20.12
CA TYR A 65 -5.33 8.06 19.12
C TYR A 65 -3.96 8.27 18.47
N SER A 66 -3.85 7.89 17.19
CA SER A 66 -2.62 8.02 16.42
C SER A 66 -2.91 8.14 14.93
N ARG A 67 -2.13 8.98 14.24
CA ARG A 67 -2.17 9.17 12.78
C ARG A 67 -0.99 8.51 12.07
N MET A 68 -0.25 7.64 12.76
CA MET A 68 1.00 7.09 12.24
C MET A 68 0.83 6.23 10.99
N VAL A 69 -0.30 5.53 10.79
CA VAL A 69 -0.55 4.75 9.57
C VAL A 69 -0.45 5.62 8.32
N SER A 70 -1.18 6.74 8.29
CA SER A 70 -1.14 7.71 7.19
C SER A 70 0.20 8.40 7.07
N CYS A 71 0.83 8.77 8.19
CA CYS A 71 2.15 9.43 8.16
C CYS A 71 3.23 8.51 7.57
N CYS A 72 3.24 7.24 7.98
CA CYS A 72 4.16 6.24 7.44
C CYS A 72 3.92 6.01 5.95
N TYR A 73 2.67 5.95 5.52
CA TYR A 73 2.32 5.87 4.10
C TYR A 73 2.87 7.07 3.32
N MET A 74 2.58 8.30 3.75
CA MET A 74 3.08 9.50 3.07
C MET A 74 4.60 9.53 2.99
N LEU A 75 5.31 9.22 4.09
CA LEU A 75 6.77 9.24 4.13
C LEU A 75 7.40 8.16 3.24
N LEU A 76 6.90 6.92 3.29
CA LEU A 76 7.42 5.82 2.48
C LEU A 76 7.12 6.02 0.99
N THR A 77 5.94 6.56 0.63
CA THR A 77 5.63 6.91 -0.76
C THR A 77 6.47 8.08 -1.24
N THR A 78 6.66 9.12 -0.41
CA THR A 78 7.46 10.30 -0.77
C THR A 78 8.95 9.97 -0.92
N MET A 79 9.45 8.98 -0.19
CA MET A 79 10.81 8.47 -0.34
C MET A 79 11.08 7.90 -1.75
N ALA A 80 10.07 7.31 -2.40
CA ALA A 80 10.16 6.77 -3.75
C ALA A 80 9.90 7.85 -4.82
N THR A 81 10.69 8.93 -4.83
CA THR A 81 10.50 10.10 -5.73
C THR A 81 10.45 9.73 -7.22
N PHE A 82 11.20 8.70 -7.64
CA PHE A 82 11.18 8.19 -9.01
C PHE A 82 9.79 7.68 -9.46
N GLN A 83 8.93 7.32 -8.50
CA GLN A 83 7.58 6.83 -8.77
C GLN A 83 6.56 7.97 -8.96
N PHE A 84 6.93 9.23 -8.69
CA PHE A 84 6.02 10.37 -8.75
C PHE A 84 5.45 10.63 -10.14
N VAL A 85 6.15 10.21 -11.19
CA VAL A 85 5.70 10.40 -12.58
C VAL A 85 4.82 9.21 -13.05
N SER A 86 4.83 8.09 -12.32
CA SER A 86 4.15 6.86 -12.73
C SER A 86 2.67 6.88 -12.32
N MET A 87 1.81 7.28 -13.26
CA MET A 87 0.36 7.17 -13.11
C MET A 87 -0.10 5.74 -12.85
N ARG A 88 0.53 4.76 -13.52
CA ARG A 88 0.24 3.33 -13.35
C ARG A 88 0.38 2.93 -11.88
N ALA A 89 1.48 3.30 -11.25
CA ALA A 89 1.73 2.92 -9.87
C ALA A 89 0.81 3.67 -8.90
N ALA A 90 0.58 4.96 -9.13
CA ALA A 90 -0.30 5.77 -8.30
C ALA A 90 -1.75 5.26 -8.29
N SER A 91 -2.30 4.86 -9.45
CA SER A 91 -3.65 4.31 -9.55
C SER A 91 -3.76 2.93 -8.88
N VAL A 92 -2.75 2.05 -9.06
CA VAL A 92 -2.72 0.72 -8.41
C VAL A 92 -2.73 0.87 -6.89
N VAL A 93 -1.89 1.75 -6.35
CA VAL A 93 -1.83 1.97 -4.90
C VAL A 93 -3.14 2.52 -4.37
N LEU A 94 -3.74 3.50 -5.05
CA LEU A 94 -5.03 4.04 -4.66
C LEU A 94 -6.11 2.96 -4.62
N CYS A 95 -6.16 2.12 -5.66
CA CYS A 95 -7.07 0.99 -5.72
C CYS A 95 -6.80 -0.02 -4.61
N MET A 96 -5.53 -0.28 -4.27
CA MET A 96 -5.16 -1.19 -3.18
C MET A 96 -5.59 -0.68 -1.80
N VAL A 97 -5.42 0.62 -1.54
CA VAL A 97 -5.88 1.24 -0.29
C VAL A 97 -7.41 1.27 -0.22
N GLY A 98 -8.08 1.59 -1.33
CA GLY A 98 -9.54 1.48 -1.45
C GLY A 98 -10.02 0.06 -1.16
N PHE A 99 -9.36 -0.95 -1.75
CA PHE A 99 -9.61 -2.35 -1.48
C PHE A 99 -9.53 -2.68 0.02
N TYR A 100 -8.45 -2.29 0.71
CA TYR A 100 -8.33 -2.51 2.17
C TYR A 100 -9.47 -1.86 2.96
N THR A 101 -9.84 -0.64 2.59
CA THR A 101 -10.88 0.14 3.27
C THR A 101 -12.25 -0.53 3.16
N CYS A 102 -12.56 -1.11 2.00
CA CYS A 102 -13.80 -1.82 1.77
C CYS A 102 -13.78 -3.24 2.38
N ILE A 103 -12.73 -4.04 2.12
CA ILE A 103 -12.74 -5.48 2.44
C ILE A 103 -12.78 -5.74 3.95
N PHE A 104 -12.17 -4.87 4.77
CA PHE A 104 -12.17 -5.04 6.23
C PHE A 104 -13.52 -4.79 6.88
N ARG A 105 -14.45 -4.12 6.19
CA ARG A 105 -15.84 -3.98 6.66
C ARG A 105 -16.59 -5.32 6.64
N CYS A 106 -16.10 -6.31 5.90
CA CYS A 106 -16.70 -7.64 5.81
C CYS A 106 -16.29 -8.58 6.96
N TYR A 107 -15.47 -8.13 7.93
CA TYR A 107 -14.98 -8.99 9.01
C TYR A 107 -16.13 -9.64 9.79
N GLN A 108 -16.13 -10.98 9.83
CA GLN A 108 -17.16 -11.85 10.44
C GLN A 108 -18.58 -11.69 9.87
N ASP A 109 -18.74 -10.97 8.75
CA ASP A 109 -20.05 -10.77 8.11
C ASP A 109 -20.17 -11.55 6.79
N GLN A 110 -20.89 -12.67 6.85
CA GLN A 110 -21.16 -13.54 5.70
C GLN A 110 -22.26 -13.00 4.76
N ARG A 111 -22.93 -11.90 5.13
CA ARG A 111 -24.03 -11.27 4.39
C ARG A 111 -23.68 -9.85 3.95
N SER A 112 -22.41 -9.62 3.62
CA SER A 112 -21.88 -8.32 3.19
C SER A 112 -21.47 -8.27 1.71
N PRO A 113 -22.30 -8.76 0.74
CA PRO A 113 -21.88 -8.80 -0.66
C PRO A 113 -21.56 -7.39 -1.20
N GLY A 114 -22.28 -6.34 -0.78
CA GLY A 114 -21.99 -4.97 -1.23
C GLY A 114 -20.55 -4.52 -0.92
N TRP A 115 -20.03 -4.77 0.28
CA TRP A 115 -18.66 -4.39 0.63
C TRP A 115 -17.60 -5.23 -0.08
N VAL A 116 -17.89 -6.52 -0.29
CA VAL A 116 -17.03 -7.40 -1.09
C VAL A 116 -17.01 -6.96 -2.55
N PHE A 117 -18.15 -6.58 -3.12
CA PHE A 117 -18.24 -6.00 -4.46
C PHE A 117 -17.34 -4.78 -4.58
N TYR A 118 -17.48 -3.78 -3.69
CA TYR A 118 -16.68 -2.55 -3.76
C TYR A 118 -15.17 -2.81 -3.59
N ALA A 119 -14.80 -3.76 -2.73
CA ALA A 119 -13.40 -4.15 -2.59
C ALA A 119 -12.84 -4.70 -3.92
N PHE A 120 -13.54 -5.67 -4.52
CA PHE A 120 -13.08 -6.27 -5.77
C PHE A 120 -13.25 -5.35 -6.99
N LEU A 121 -14.16 -4.37 -6.91
CA LEU A 121 -14.27 -3.27 -7.87
C LEU A 121 -12.98 -2.45 -7.90
N CYS A 122 -12.40 -2.14 -6.74
CA CYS A 122 -11.10 -1.48 -6.67
C CYS A 122 -10.00 -2.34 -7.31
N MET A 123 -9.96 -3.65 -7.04
CA MET A 123 -9.01 -4.55 -7.72
C MET A 123 -9.25 -4.64 -9.24
N GLY A 124 -10.51 -4.57 -9.70
CA GLY A 124 -10.85 -4.52 -11.12
C GLY A 124 -10.40 -3.23 -11.80
N PHE A 125 -10.50 -2.08 -11.14
CA PHE A 125 -9.91 -0.83 -11.65
C PHE A 125 -8.38 -0.92 -11.72
N SER A 126 -7.75 -1.51 -10.71
CA SER A 126 -6.31 -1.77 -10.72
C SER A 126 -5.90 -2.70 -11.87
N SER A 127 -6.69 -3.73 -12.18
CA SER A 127 -6.38 -4.68 -13.24
C SER A 127 -6.46 -4.10 -14.64
N ILE A 128 -7.22 -3.02 -14.86
CA ILE A 128 -7.21 -2.29 -16.15
C ILE A 128 -5.83 -1.65 -16.39
N VAL A 129 -5.20 -1.15 -15.33
CA VAL A 129 -3.93 -0.41 -15.43
C VAL A 129 -2.72 -1.34 -15.27
N TRP A 130 -2.85 -2.40 -14.48
CA TRP A 130 -1.83 -3.38 -14.19
C TRP A 130 -2.46 -4.76 -13.98
N VAL A 131 -2.45 -5.59 -15.03
CA VAL A 131 -3.21 -6.85 -15.08
C VAL A 131 -2.77 -7.85 -14.02
N GLN A 132 -1.49 -7.83 -13.61
CA GLN A 132 -0.91 -8.74 -12.64
C GLN A 132 -1.50 -8.56 -11.23
N THR A 133 -2.30 -7.51 -11.00
CA THR A 133 -3.19 -7.41 -9.81
C THR A 133 -4.03 -8.67 -9.64
N LEU A 134 -4.42 -9.33 -10.74
CA LEU A 134 -5.23 -10.55 -10.73
C LEU A 134 -4.53 -11.73 -10.02
N TYR A 135 -3.20 -11.75 -9.91
CA TYR A 135 -2.51 -12.79 -9.14
C TYR A 135 -2.82 -12.73 -7.63
N PHE A 136 -3.24 -11.57 -7.12
CA PHE A 136 -3.66 -11.44 -5.72
C PHE A 136 -5.06 -11.97 -5.46
N VAL A 137 -5.91 -12.10 -6.49
CA VAL A 137 -7.34 -12.48 -6.33
C VAL A 137 -7.51 -13.84 -5.63
N PRO A 138 -6.85 -14.94 -6.05
CA PRO A 138 -6.98 -16.22 -5.36
C PRO A 138 -6.51 -16.17 -3.89
N ILE A 139 -5.45 -15.41 -3.64
CA ILE A 139 -4.87 -15.22 -2.31
C ILE A 139 -5.86 -14.45 -1.43
N VAL A 140 -6.45 -13.38 -1.96
CA VAL A 140 -7.48 -12.62 -1.27
C VAL A 140 -8.70 -13.48 -0.95
N TRP A 141 -9.15 -14.37 -1.85
CA TRP A 141 -10.23 -15.30 -1.56
C TRP A 141 -9.91 -16.24 -0.38
N VAL A 142 -8.69 -16.79 -0.34
CA VAL A 142 -8.24 -17.60 0.80
C VAL A 142 -8.21 -16.77 2.09
N LEU A 143 -7.76 -15.52 2.04
CA LEU A 143 -7.73 -14.63 3.20
C LEU A 143 -9.13 -14.15 3.62
N LEU A 144 -10.07 -14.01 2.69
CA LEU A 144 -11.48 -13.71 2.97
C LEU A 144 -12.11 -14.82 3.81
N ALA A 145 -11.84 -16.08 3.44
CA ALA A 145 -12.30 -17.23 4.20
C ALA A 145 -11.60 -17.37 5.56
N THR A 146 -10.27 -17.30 5.58
CA THR A 146 -9.46 -17.68 6.75
C THR A 146 -9.22 -16.55 7.75
N LYS A 147 -9.10 -15.30 7.28
CA LYS A 147 -8.78 -14.14 8.14
C LYS A 147 -9.98 -13.24 8.36
N LEU A 148 -10.77 -12.97 7.33
CA LEU A 148 -11.98 -12.17 7.50
C LEU A 148 -13.18 -12.98 7.99
N LEU A 149 -13.09 -14.32 7.99
CA LEU A 149 -14.14 -15.22 8.48
C LEU A 149 -15.50 -14.97 7.80
N ALA A 150 -15.47 -14.53 6.54
CA ALA A 150 -16.65 -14.20 5.75
C ALA A 150 -16.83 -15.10 4.51
N PRO A 151 -16.64 -16.43 4.59
CA PRO A 151 -16.89 -17.31 3.46
C PRO A 151 -18.41 -17.40 3.21
N SER A 152 -18.83 -17.02 2.01
CA SER A 152 -20.23 -17.11 1.59
C SER A 152 -20.26 -17.14 0.07
N VAL A 153 -21.10 -18.00 -0.51
CA VAL A 153 -21.26 -18.07 -1.98
C VAL A 153 -21.65 -16.69 -2.53
N ARG A 154 -22.50 -15.94 -1.82
CA ARG A 154 -22.89 -14.57 -2.21
C ARG A 154 -21.70 -13.62 -2.22
N ASN A 155 -20.79 -13.72 -1.25
CA ASN A 155 -19.58 -12.91 -1.19
C ASN A 155 -18.62 -13.25 -2.34
N TYR A 156 -18.42 -14.54 -2.64
CA TYR A 156 -17.56 -14.94 -3.77
C TYR A 156 -18.14 -14.51 -5.13
N VAL A 157 -19.43 -14.73 -5.37
CA VAL A 157 -20.09 -14.28 -6.60
C VAL A 157 -20.01 -12.76 -6.72
N SER A 158 -20.25 -12.04 -5.63
CA SER A 158 -20.13 -10.59 -5.59
C SER A 158 -18.70 -10.09 -5.87
N SER A 159 -17.69 -10.80 -5.37
CA SER A 159 -16.29 -10.51 -5.68
C SER A 159 -15.97 -10.67 -7.16
N LEU A 160 -16.55 -11.68 -7.83
CA LEU A 160 -16.38 -11.90 -9.26
C LEU A 160 -17.03 -10.77 -10.06
N PHE A 161 -18.24 -10.35 -9.72
CA PHE A 161 -18.91 -9.21 -10.35
C PHE A 161 -18.13 -7.91 -10.16
N GLY A 162 -17.63 -7.64 -8.95
CA GLY A 162 -16.81 -6.47 -8.67
C GLY A 162 -15.55 -6.44 -9.53
N LEU A 163 -14.89 -7.58 -9.68
CA LEU A 163 -13.67 -7.71 -10.48
C LEU A 163 -13.92 -7.57 -11.99
N LEU A 164 -14.98 -8.20 -12.49
CA LEU A 164 -15.27 -8.24 -13.92
C LEU A 164 -15.84 -6.92 -14.43
N LEU A 165 -16.65 -6.21 -13.66
CA LEU A 165 -17.39 -5.03 -14.13
C LEU A 165 -16.47 -3.96 -14.76
N PRO A 166 -15.37 -3.51 -14.13
CA PRO A 166 -14.49 -2.51 -14.73
C PRO A 166 -13.86 -3.00 -16.03
N ASN A 167 -13.40 -4.25 -16.06
CA ASN A 167 -12.76 -4.85 -17.24
C ASN A 167 -13.74 -5.03 -18.39
N LEU A 168 -15.00 -5.39 -18.13
CA LEU A 168 -16.05 -5.50 -19.15
C LEU A 168 -16.39 -4.14 -19.75
N VAL A 169 -16.49 -3.09 -18.93
CA VAL A 169 -16.71 -1.72 -19.41
C VAL A 169 -15.53 -1.27 -20.27
N ALA A 170 -14.29 -1.49 -19.81
CA ALA A 170 -13.08 -1.16 -20.58
C ALA A 170 -13.02 -1.92 -21.92
N PHE A 171 -13.33 -3.22 -21.90
CA PHE A 171 -13.40 -4.05 -23.10
C PHE A 171 -14.47 -3.57 -24.08
N GLY A 172 -15.66 -3.19 -23.60
CA GLY A 172 -16.72 -2.63 -24.42
C GLY A 172 -16.32 -1.32 -25.12
N ILE A 173 -15.56 -0.46 -24.42
CA ILE A 173 -15.02 0.77 -25.02
C ILE A 173 -13.98 0.46 -26.11
N LEU A 174 -13.09 -0.51 -25.87
CA LEU A 174 -12.08 -0.93 -26.86
C LEU A 174 -12.72 -1.58 -28.10
N LEU A 175 -13.76 -2.40 -27.91
CA LEU A 175 -14.54 -2.97 -29.02
C LEU A 175 -15.19 -1.87 -29.87
N TYR A 176 -15.79 -0.86 -29.23
CA TYR A 176 -16.39 0.26 -29.93
C TYR A 176 -15.36 1.06 -30.76
N ARG A 177 -14.11 1.15 -30.29
CA ARG A 177 -13.00 1.79 -31.02
C ARG A 177 -12.35 0.89 -32.08
N GLY A 178 -12.72 -0.38 -32.16
CA GLY A 178 -12.08 -1.37 -33.04
C GLY A 178 -10.69 -1.83 -32.56
N GLU A 179 -10.28 -1.49 -31.35
CA GLU A 179 -8.95 -1.74 -30.78
C GLU A 179 -8.91 -3.01 -29.91
N TRP A 180 -9.65 -4.06 -30.29
CA TRP A 180 -9.79 -5.28 -29.50
C TRP A 180 -8.47 -6.02 -29.27
N GLN A 181 -7.47 -5.83 -30.16
CA GLN A 181 -6.14 -6.42 -29.99
C GLN A 181 -5.43 -5.90 -28.73
N LEU A 182 -5.65 -4.65 -28.32
CA LEU A 182 -5.07 -4.10 -27.10
C LEU A 182 -5.55 -4.84 -25.86
N ALA A 183 -6.83 -5.23 -25.83
CA ALA A 183 -7.38 -6.04 -24.74
C ALA A 183 -6.71 -7.42 -24.68
N VAL A 184 -6.52 -8.07 -25.83
CA VAL A 184 -5.84 -9.37 -25.90
C VAL A 184 -4.39 -9.26 -25.46
N GLN A 185 -3.67 -8.22 -25.89
CA GLN A 185 -2.29 -7.96 -25.46
C GLN A 185 -2.21 -7.74 -23.95
N HIS A 186 -3.12 -6.95 -23.38
CA HIS A 186 -3.19 -6.69 -21.94
C HIS A 186 -3.35 -7.96 -21.12
N PHE A 187 -4.26 -8.86 -21.50
CA PHE A 187 -4.44 -10.14 -20.80
C PHE A 187 -3.34 -11.16 -21.09
N ASN A 188 -2.68 -11.09 -22.25
CA ASN A 188 -1.53 -11.95 -22.56
C ASN A 188 -0.33 -11.68 -21.63
N GLU A 189 -0.21 -10.48 -21.04
CA GLU A 189 0.81 -10.20 -20.03
C GLU A 189 0.68 -11.08 -18.77
N LEU A 190 -0.48 -11.72 -18.52
CA LEU A 190 -0.63 -12.70 -17.42
C LEU A 190 0.09 -14.01 -17.66
N ILE A 191 0.30 -14.37 -18.93
CA ILE A 191 0.91 -15.65 -19.34
C ILE A 191 2.40 -15.43 -19.65
N ASN A 192 2.78 -14.22 -20.08
CA ASN A 192 4.16 -13.88 -20.36
C ASN A 192 4.93 -13.55 -19.07
N PHE A 193 5.32 -14.60 -18.35
CA PHE A 193 6.32 -14.50 -17.28
C PHE A 193 7.66 -14.16 -17.95
N GLY A 194 7.98 -12.87 -18.03
CA GLY A 194 9.28 -12.37 -18.51
C GLY A 194 10.47 -12.92 -17.70
N SER A 195 11.64 -12.31 -17.82
CA SER A 195 12.84 -12.82 -17.15
C SER A 195 12.70 -12.81 -15.61
N LEU A 196 12.63 -14.01 -15.02
CA LEU A 196 12.55 -14.20 -13.58
C LEU A 196 13.79 -13.62 -12.88
N ALA A 197 13.57 -12.84 -11.82
CA ALA A 197 14.61 -12.28 -10.95
C ALA A 197 15.74 -11.53 -11.68
N ASN A 198 15.42 -10.84 -12.78
CA ASN A 198 16.40 -10.01 -13.49
C ASN A 198 16.54 -8.63 -12.84
N TYR A 199 17.48 -8.52 -11.90
CA TYR A 199 17.73 -7.28 -11.15
C TYR A 199 18.49 -6.21 -11.94
N TRP A 200 19.05 -6.54 -13.11
CA TRP A 200 19.72 -5.57 -13.99
C TRP A 200 18.77 -4.50 -14.54
N LEU A 201 17.46 -4.75 -14.47
CA LEU A 201 16.41 -3.80 -14.83
C LEU A 201 16.26 -2.66 -13.81
N LEU A 202 16.75 -2.85 -12.58
CA LEU A 202 16.56 -1.90 -11.48
C LEU A 202 17.78 -0.99 -11.32
N SER A 203 17.51 0.31 -11.17
CA SER A 203 18.51 1.28 -10.76
C SER A 203 18.91 1.08 -9.30
N VAL A 204 20.10 1.55 -8.93
CA VAL A 204 20.60 1.50 -7.55
C VAL A 204 19.61 2.16 -6.58
N ASN A 205 19.00 3.28 -6.98
CA ASN A 205 18.01 4.02 -6.18
C ASN A 205 16.76 3.17 -5.89
N GLN A 206 16.27 2.43 -6.88
CA GLN A 206 15.14 1.51 -6.73
C GLN A 206 15.49 0.36 -5.78
N ILE A 207 16.67 -0.24 -5.91
CA ILE A 207 17.12 -1.34 -5.05
C ILE A 207 17.25 -0.88 -3.59
N VAL A 208 17.85 0.28 -3.35
CA VAL A 208 17.99 0.87 -1.99
C VAL A 208 16.61 1.14 -1.38
N THR A 209 15.71 1.76 -2.15
CA THR A 209 14.36 2.09 -1.70
C THR A 209 13.54 0.83 -1.38
N ALA A 210 13.57 -0.18 -2.25
CA ALA A 210 12.88 -1.44 -2.02
C ALA A 210 13.43 -2.19 -0.82
N SER A 211 14.76 -2.28 -0.69
CA SER A 211 15.43 -2.91 0.45
C SER A 211 15.04 -2.23 1.77
N TRP A 212 14.93 -0.90 1.77
CA TRP A 212 14.49 -0.14 2.94
C TRP A 212 13.02 -0.40 3.31
N VAL A 213 12.12 -0.45 2.33
CA VAL A 213 10.71 -0.78 2.56
C VAL A 213 10.57 -2.23 3.07
N ILE A 214 11.30 -3.18 2.51
CA ILE A 214 11.32 -4.58 2.98
C ILE A 214 11.85 -4.66 4.42
N LEU A 215 12.89 -3.89 4.76
CA LEU A 215 13.38 -3.81 6.14
C LEU A 215 12.31 -3.27 7.10
N CYS A 216 11.61 -2.19 6.71
CA CYS A 216 10.46 -1.67 7.47
C CYS A 216 9.36 -2.73 7.63
N ALA A 217 9.03 -3.47 6.57
CA ALA A 217 8.04 -4.54 6.56
C ALA A 217 8.41 -5.66 7.54
N ILE A 218 9.66 -6.12 7.54
CA ILE A 218 10.16 -7.17 8.43
C ILE A 218 10.09 -6.70 9.88
N ILE A 219 10.59 -5.50 10.19
CA ILE A 219 10.56 -4.95 11.56
C ILE A 219 9.11 -4.82 12.06
N GLY A 220 8.22 -4.24 11.25
CA GLY A 220 6.80 -4.11 11.58
C GLY A 220 6.12 -5.47 11.82
N THR A 221 6.38 -6.45 10.95
CA THR A 221 5.82 -7.80 11.05
C THR A 221 6.33 -8.55 12.29
N VAL A 222 7.65 -8.58 12.51
CA VAL A 222 8.26 -9.26 13.66
C VAL A 222 7.77 -8.63 14.96
N HIS A 223 7.70 -7.30 15.01
CA HIS A 223 7.17 -6.60 16.16
C HIS A 223 5.72 -6.98 16.43
N TYR A 224 4.86 -6.93 15.41
CA TYR A 224 3.45 -7.25 15.53
C TYR A 224 3.25 -8.68 16.05
N ILE A 225 3.93 -9.67 15.46
CA ILE A 225 3.81 -11.08 15.88
C ILE A 225 4.19 -11.26 17.36
N ARG A 226 5.22 -10.56 17.85
CA ARG A 226 5.66 -10.61 19.25
C ARG A 226 4.68 -9.94 20.22
N LYS A 227 3.91 -8.95 19.78
CA LYS A 227 3.01 -8.15 20.63
C LYS A 227 1.51 -8.36 20.38
N LYS A 228 1.15 -9.21 19.42
CA LYS A 228 -0.24 -9.49 19.01
C LYS A 228 -1.19 -9.88 20.15
N SER A 229 -0.70 -10.41 21.28
CA SER A 229 -1.55 -10.83 22.41
C SER A 229 -2.26 -9.65 23.09
N ALA A 230 -1.75 -8.43 22.93
CA ALA A 230 -2.32 -7.24 23.52
C ALA A 230 -3.41 -6.57 22.66
N ASP A 231 -3.64 -7.09 21.45
CA ASP A 231 -4.62 -6.56 20.50
C ASP A 231 -5.88 -7.43 20.42
N SER A 232 -6.99 -6.81 20.06
CA SER A 232 -8.27 -7.49 19.88
C SER A 232 -8.19 -8.58 18.81
N ILE A 233 -9.04 -9.60 18.92
CA ILE A 233 -9.09 -10.70 17.92
C ILE A 233 -9.32 -10.14 16.52
N ARG A 234 -10.18 -9.12 16.37
CA ARG A 234 -10.42 -8.42 15.09
C ARG A 234 -9.13 -7.82 14.54
N ASN A 235 -8.40 -7.00 15.30
CA ASN A 235 -7.16 -6.38 14.83
C ASN A 235 -6.09 -7.45 14.50
N ARG A 236 -6.00 -8.52 15.30
CA ARG A 236 -5.18 -9.69 15.02
C ARG A 236 -5.43 -10.29 13.64
N MET A 237 -6.69 -10.41 13.25
CA MET A 237 -7.06 -10.92 11.94
C MET A 237 -6.78 -9.93 10.81
N LEU A 238 -7.06 -8.64 11.00
CA LEU A 238 -6.78 -7.58 10.00
C LEU A 238 -5.28 -7.42 9.73
N TYR A 239 -4.45 -7.37 10.77
CA TYR A 239 -2.99 -7.33 10.58
C TYR A 239 -2.44 -8.64 10.03
N SER A 240 -3.03 -9.80 10.37
CA SER A 240 -2.66 -11.05 9.70
C SER A 240 -2.95 -10.98 8.19
N PHE A 241 -4.06 -10.34 7.80
CA PHE A 241 -4.38 -10.09 6.39
C PHE A 241 -3.32 -9.19 5.73
N PHE A 242 -2.95 -8.07 6.36
CA PHE A 242 -1.85 -7.21 5.88
C PHE A 242 -0.53 -7.97 5.73
N ILE A 243 -0.12 -8.75 6.74
CA ILE A 243 1.13 -9.51 6.71
C ILE A 243 1.17 -10.51 5.55
N ASN A 244 0.07 -11.24 5.31
CA ASN A 244 0.01 -12.21 4.22
C ASN A 244 0.12 -11.52 2.85
N LEU A 245 -0.65 -10.45 2.61
CA LEU A 245 -0.57 -9.71 1.36
C LEU A 245 0.77 -9.01 1.18
N ASN A 246 1.35 -8.45 2.24
CA ASN A 246 2.67 -7.85 2.19
C ASN A 246 3.74 -8.87 1.83
N THR A 247 3.71 -10.06 2.46
CA THR A 247 4.65 -11.15 2.19
C THR A 247 4.56 -11.60 0.74
N VAL A 248 3.36 -11.82 0.23
CA VAL A 248 3.13 -12.15 -1.19
C VAL A 248 3.64 -11.05 -2.11
N SER A 249 3.35 -9.79 -1.80
CA SER A 249 3.79 -8.64 -2.60
C SER A 249 5.31 -8.54 -2.64
N ILE A 250 6.01 -8.80 -1.52
CA ILE A 250 7.47 -8.84 -1.45
C ILE A 250 8.02 -10.02 -2.27
N ILE A 251 7.40 -11.20 -2.18
CA ILE A 251 7.79 -12.35 -3.00
C ILE A 251 7.68 -12.01 -4.49
N PHE A 252 6.56 -11.42 -4.92
CA PHE A 252 6.38 -10.99 -6.31
C PHE A 252 7.34 -9.87 -6.70
N LEU A 253 7.65 -8.93 -5.81
CA LEU A 253 8.65 -7.87 -6.05
C LEU A 253 10.04 -8.45 -6.33
N CYS A 254 10.45 -9.49 -5.59
CA CYS A 254 11.72 -10.16 -5.81
C CYS A 254 11.71 -11.06 -7.06
N LEU A 255 10.61 -11.76 -7.34
CA LEU A 255 10.50 -12.67 -8.48
C LEU A 255 10.33 -11.94 -9.82
N GLN A 256 9.63 -10.80 -9.82
CA GLN A 256 9.29 -10.03 -11.02
C GLN A 256 9.68 -8.55 -10.91
N PRO A 257 10.99 -8.23 -10.96
CA PRO A 257 11.47 -6.85 -10.96
C PRO A 257 10.89 -5.98 -12.09
N GLN A 258 10.42 -6.58 -13.19
CA GLN A 258 9.75 -5.89 -14.29
C GLN A 258 8.47 -5.14 -13.88
N HIS A 259 7.81 -5.53 -12.80
CA HIS A 259 6.59 -4.90 -12.28
C HIS A 259 6.86 -4.04 -11.04
N PHE A 260 8.10 -3.57 -10.87
CA PHE A 260 8.59 -2.90 -9.68
C PHE A 260 7.69 -1.77 -9.19
N ASP A 261 7.28 -0.84 -10.05
CA ASP A 261 6.57 0.37 -9.61
C ASP A 261 5.24 0.05 -8.91
N ALA A 262 4.44 -0.85 -9.50
CA ALA A 262 3.15 -1.26 -8.95
C ALA A 262 3.31 -2.12 -7.69
N LEU A 263 4.29 -3.03 -7.69
CA LEU A 263 4.58 -3.92 -6.56
C LEU A 263 5.14 -3.14 -5.36
N LEU A 264 6.09 -2.23 -5.56
CA LEU A 264 6.64 -1.40 -4.50
C LEU A 264 5.54 -0.57 -3.82
N GLY A 265 4.66 0.04 -4.61
CA GLY A 265 3.51 0.77 -4.09
C GLY A 265 2.58 -0.11 -3.22
N THR A 266 2.31 -1.33 -3.66
CA THR A 266 1.48 -2.31 -2.94
C THR A 266 2.14 -2.75 -1.63
N VAL A 267 3.46 -2.96 -1.64
CA VAL A 267 4.26 -3.25 -0.43
C VAL A 267 4.22 -2.06 0.53
N ILE A 268 4.38 -0.83 0.05
CA ILE A 268 4.29 0.39 0.87
C ILE A 268 2.90 0.48 1.53
N ALA A 269 1.82 0.30 0.76
CA ALA A 269 0.46 0.33 1.29
C ALA A 269 0.25 -0.69 2.41
N SER A 270 0.78 -1.91 2.26
CA SER A 270 0.67 -2.98 3.26
C SER A 270 1.59 -2.79 4.46
N THR A 271 2.77 -2.20 4.25
CA THR A 271 3.81 -1.98 5.26
C THR A 271 3.49 -0.80 6.18
N SER A 272 2.77 0.21 5.65
CA SER A 272 2.47 1.44 6.39
C SER A 272 1.68 1.21 7.69
N PRO A 273 0.61 0.39 7.71
CA PRO A 273 -0.05 0.00 8.96
C PRO A 273 0.88 -0.76 9.91
N LEU A 274 1.71 -1.68 9.41
CA LEU A 274 2.61 -2.50 10.24
C LEU A 274 3.64 -1.65 10.98
N ILE A 275 4.30 -0.74 10.27
CA ILE A 275 5.29 0.14 10.89
C ILE A 275 4.63 1.26 11.70
N GLY A 276 3.46 1.74 11.28
CA GLY A 276 2.65 2.68 12.06
C GLY A 276 2.25 2.12 13.43
N HIS A 277 1.87 0.83 13.47
CA HIS A 277 1.59 0.11 14.71
C HIS A 277 2.82 0.02 15.62
N PHE A 278 3.97 -0.34 15.06
CA PHE A 278 5.24 -0.38 15.79
C PHE A 278 5.58 0.99 16.41
N PHE A 279 5.42 2.07 15.63
CA PHE A 279 5.71 3.42 16.08
C PHE A 279 4.76 3.91 17.17
N ALA A 280 3.49 3.53 17.13
CA ALA A 280 2.51 3.99 18.11
C ALA A 280 2.54 3.21 19.43
N LEU A 281 2.85 1.91 19.41
CA LEU A 281 2.58 1.01 20.54
C LEU A 281 3.83 0.48 21.25
N THR A 282 4.99 1.11 21.05
CA THR A 282 6.22 0.74 21.74
C THR A 282 6.74 1.85 22.64
N HIS A 283 7.27 1.45 23.80
CA HIS A 283 7.67 2.40 24.86
C HIS A 283 9.10 2.13 25.38
N THR A 284 9.91 1.32 24.70
CA THR A 284 11.26 0.96 25.18
C THR A 284 12.34 1.81 24.53
N LYS A 285 13.50 1.96 25.22
CA LYS A 285 14.62 2.75 24.69
C LYS A 285 15.12 2.23 23.34
N ILE A 286 15.13 0.89 23.17
CA ILE A 286 15.53 0.23 21.92
C ILE A 286 14.56 0.58 20.79
N THR A 287 13.25 0.51 21.03
CA THR A 287 12.27 0.84 19.99
C THR A 287 12.31 2.31 19.59
N ASN A 288 12.60 3.21 20.54
CA ASN A 288 12.81 4.63 20.24
C ASN A 288 14.11 4.88 19.45
N PHE A 289 15.16 4.09 19.67
CA PHE A 289 16.35 4.12 18.80
C PHE A 289 16.00 3.63 17.40
N THR A 290 15.28 2.50 17.27
CA THR A 290 14.81 1.99 15.98
C THR A 290 13.91 3.00 15.26
N PHE A 291 13.01 3.69 15.97
CA PHE A 291 12.20 4.78 15.42
C PHE A 291 13.06 5.88 14.82
N LYS A 292 14.06 6.38 15.56
CA LYS A 292 14.98 7.42 15.06
C LYS A 292 15.77 6.94 13.85
N PHE A 293 16.27 5.71 13.88
CA PHE A 293 16.99 5.10 12.76
C PHE A 293 16.10 5.02 11.51
N LEU A 294 14.86 4.54 11.65
CA LEU A 294 13.94 4.41 10.53
C LEU A 294 13.49 5.78 9.97
N ALA A 295 13.22 6.75 10.86
CA ALA A 295 12.87 8.11 10.44
C ALA A 295 14.04 8.79 9.71
N LEU A 296 15.26 8.70 10.26
CA LEU A 296 16.45 9.29 9.67
C LEU A 296 16.83 8.62 8.35
N GLY A 297 16.78 7.28 8.27
CA GLY A 297 17.06 6.57 7.03
C GLY A 297 16.04 6.90 5.94
N THR A 298 14.76 7.01 6.28
CA THR A 298 13.72 7.44 5.31
C THR A 298 13.99 8.86 4.82
N PHE A 299 14.41 9.77 5.71
CA PHE A 299 14.77 11.14 5.34
C PHE A 299 16.00 11.20 4.42
N VAL A 300 17.06 10.46 4.76
CA VAL A 300 18.30 10.40 3.95
C VAL A 300 18.02 9.82 2.56
N ILE A 301 17.26 8.73 2.47
CA ILE A 301 16.89 8.13 1.17
C ILE A 301 16.01 9.09 0.37
N THR A 302 15.07 9.80 1.02
CA THR A 302 14.27 10.83 0.35
C THR A 302 15.16 11.91 -0.27
N LEU A 303 16.14 12.44 0.48
CA LEU A 303 17.09 13.43 -0.04
C LEU A 303 17.94 12.87 -1.19
N TYR A 304 18.44 11.65 -1.04
CA TYR A 304 19.22 10.97 -2.08
C TYR A 304 18.41 10.80 -3.38
N ASN A 305 17.15 10.37 -3.27
CA ASN A 305 16.26 10.21 -4.42
C ASN A 305 15.74 11.56 -4.99
N LEU A 306 15.71 12.62 -4.17
CA LEU A 306 15.35 13.98 -4.60
C LEU A 306 16.51 14.68 -5.34
N PHE A 307 17.76 14.34 -5.01
CA PHE A 307 18.96 15.00 -5.50
C PHE A 307 19.00 15.21 -7.03
N PRO A 308 18.60 14.24 -7.89
CA PRO A 308 18.59 14.44 -9.34
C PRO A 308 17.61 15.52 -9.82
N TYR A 309 16.56 15.82 -9.05
CA TYR A 309 15.56 16.84 -9.38
C TYR A 309 15.97 18.25 -8.91
N LEU A 310 16.90 18.36 -7.96
CA LEU A 310 17.40 19.67 -7.47
C LEU A 310 18.53 20.25 -8.31
N LEU A 311 19.22 19.41 -9.09
CA LEU A 311 20.36 19.80 -9.93
C LEU A 311 19.97 20.20 -11.36
N ARG A 312 18.67 20.17 -11.70
CA ARG A 312 18.13 20.64 -12.98
C ARG A 312 17.46 21.99 -12.79
#